data_AF-A0AAU1H4Q5-F1
#
_entry.id   AF-A0AAU1H4Q5-F1
#
_cell.length_a   1.000
_cell.length_b   1.000
_cell.length_c   1.000
_cell.angle_alpha   90.00
_cell.angle_beta   90.00
_cell.angle_gamma   90.00
#
_symmetry.space_group_name_H-M   'P 1'
#
loop_
_entity.id
_entity.type
_entity.pdbx_description
1 polymer ?
#
loop_
_entity_poly.entity_id
_entity_poly.type
_entity_poly.pdbx_seq_one_letter_code
_entity_poly.pdbx_strand_id
1 'polypeptide(L)'
;MRALRRNRLAMTGGIIAAVFILVALLAPLIAPYDPSQPDFGNVLAEPGAAHWLGTDDLGRDQLSRIVYGARASMQVGLVAVVLAFVIGVPLGLVGGYYGKFADGAISRLTDTMLAFPFLVLAVGLAAILGPSLTNATIAIGISQIPAVIRITRAETLRLKHVDYVGAAIANGGGDGTVLFRHILPNATSALIVQATVGIPAAIIGEALLSFLGLGVQPPDPSLGVMLSGAQSFLAPAPWLAVFPGLAIVAATLAFNLLGDGLRDVLDPRGGTR
;
A
#
# COMPACT_ATOMS: atom_id res chain seq x y z
N MET A 1 -23.05 -0.73 3.48
CA MET A 1 -22.98 -2.17 3.10
C MET A 1 -23.92 -2.56 1.96
N ARG A 2 -25.21 -2.18 1.92
CA ARG A 2 -26.12 -2.52 0.80
C ARG A 2 -25.67 -1.95 -0.56
N ALA A 3 -25.13 -0.72 -0.59
CA ALA A 3 -24.58 -0.13 -1.81
C ALA A 3 -23.30 -0.83 -2.30
N LEU A 4 -22.39 -1.20 -1.39
CA LEU A 4 -21.16 -1.94 -1.73
C LEU A 4 -21.46 -3.34 -2.27
N ARG A 5 -22.49 -4.03 -1.75
CA ARG A 5 -22.95 -5.33 -2.26
C ARG A 5 -23.52 -5.25 -3.69
N ARG A 6 -23.95 -4.07 -4.14
CA ARG A 6 -24.48 -3.87 -5.50
C ARG A 6 -23.34 -3.70 -6.52
N ASN A 7 -22.19 -3.19 -6.10
CA ASN A 7 -21.00 -3.10 -6.93
C ASN A 7 -20.22 -4.42 -6.87
N ARG A 8 -20.48 -5.30 -7.85
CA ARG A 8 -19.84 -6.63 -7.92
C ARG A 8 -18.32 -6.55 -7.95
N LEU A 9 -17.76 -5.53 -8.62
CA LEU A 9 -16.30 -5.32 -8.72
C LEU A 9 -15.69 -4.92 -7.38
N ALA A 10 -16.35 -4.04 -6.63
CA ALA A 10 -15.96 -3.67 -5.27
C ALA A 10 -15.92 -4.90 -4.34
N MET A 11 -16.94 -5.74 -4.45
CA MET A 11 -17.10 -6.91 -3.60
C MET A 11 -16.09 -8.00 -3.94
N THR A 12 -15.80 -8.23 -5.22
CA THR A 12 -14.72 -9.14 -5.65
C THR A 12 -13.36 -8.63 -5.19
N GLY A 13 -13.06 -7.33 -5.38
CA GLY A 13 -11.82 -6.73 -4.90
C GLY A 13 -11.66 -6.86 -3.39
N GLY A 14 -12.72 -6.57 -2.63
CA GLY A 14 -12.73 -6.72 -1.18
C GLY A 14 -12.54 -8.16 -0.69
N ILE A 15 -13.15 -9.14 -1.36
CA ILE A 15 -12.96 -10.57 -1.03
C ILE A 15 -11.51 -10.97 -1.30
N ILE A 16 -10.95 -10.63 -2.46
CA ILE A 16 -9.57 -10.99 -2.80
C ILE A 16 -8.59 -10.30 -1.84
N ALA A 17 -8.79 -9.02 -1.52
CA ALA A 17 -7.97 -8.29 -0.56
C ALA A 17 -8.03 -8.94 0.84
N ALA A 18 -9.23 -9.36 1.28
CA ALA A 18 -9.41 -10.09 2.53
C ALA A 18 -8.67 -11.44 2.51
N VAL A 19 -8.69 -12.16 1.39
CA VAL A 19 -7.90 -13.40 1.23
C VAL A 19 -6.40 -13.11 1.37
N PHE A 20 -5.87 -12.06 0.73
CA PHE A 20 -4.45 -11.70 0.88
C PHE A 20 -4.08 -11.33 2.33
N ILE A 21 -4.96 -10.61 3.03
CA ILE A 21 -4.78 -10.29 4.45
C ILE A 21 -4.77 -11.56 5.29
N LEU A 22 -5.71 -12.49 5.05
CA LEU A 22 -5.78 -13.77 5.76
C LEU A 22 -4.55 -14.65 5.49
N VAL A 23 -4.12 -14.73 4.23
CA VAL A 23 -2.88 -15.43 3.83
C VAL A 23 -1.68 -14.83 4.55
N ALA A 24 -1.57 -13.50 4.60
CA ALA A 24 -0.48 -12.81 5.28
C ALA A 24 -0.47 -13.09 6.80
N LEU A 25 -1.63 -13.07 7.45
CA LEU A 25 -1.74 -13.30 8.89
C LEU A 25 -1.53 -14.78 9.27
N LEU A 26 -2.05 -15.69 8.46
CA LEU A 26 -1.99 -17.14 8.68
C LEU A 26 -0.78 -17.79 7.99
N ALA A 27 0.15 -17.01 7.44
CA ALA A 27 1.32 -17.51 6.73
C ALA A 27 2.09 -18.62 7.49
N PRO A 28 2.36 -18.51 8.81
CA PRO A 28 3.05 -19.56 9.54
C PRO A 28 2.24 -20.86 9.72
N LEU A 29 0.92 -20.82 9.52
CA LEU A 29 0.03 -21.97 9.67
C LEU A 29 -0.29 -22.64 8.33
N ILE A 30 -0.29 -21.87 7.23
CA ILE A 30 -0.72 -22.37 5.91
C ILE A 30 0.45 -22.70 4.98
N ALA A 31 1.66 -22.23 5.26
CA ALA A 31 2.84 -22.57 4.48
C ALA A 31 3.16 -24.07 4.66
N PRO A 32 3.21 -24.87 3.57
CA PRO A 32 3.48 -26.31 3.70
C PRO A 32 4.89 -26.64 4.18
N TYR A 33 5.85 -25.75 3.91
CA TYR A 33 7.27 -25.92 4.23
C TYR A 33 7.85 -24.65 4.85
N ASP A 34 9.02 -24.76 5.49
CA ASP A 34 9.79 -23.59 5.90
C ASP A 34 10.27 -22.84 4.63
N PRO A 35 9.91 -21.54 4.46
CA PRO A 35 10.23 -20.80 3.25
C PRO A 35 11.73 -20.52 3.05
N SER A 36 12.53 -20.69 4.11
CA SER A 36 13.97 -20.42 4.12
C SER A 36 14.82 -21.68 4.02
N GLN A 37 14.25 -22.86 4.30
CA GLN A 37 14.96 -24.14 4.35
C GLN A 37 15.30 -24.66 2.95
N PRO A 38 16.60 -24.78 2.59
CA PRO A 38 17.00 -25.35 1.31
C PRO A 38 16.74 -26.85 1.22
N ASP A 39 16.47 -27.33 0.01
CA ASP A 39 16.40 -28.76 -0.33
C ASP A 39 17.17 -29.02 -1.64
N PHE A 40 18.47 -29.31 -1.51
CA PHE A 40 19.34 -29.53 -2.66
C PHE A 40 18.95 -30.76 -3.51
N GLY A 41 18.08 -31.65 -3.02
CA GLY A 41 17.55 -32.78 -3.79
C GLY A 41 16.47 -32.38 -4.80
N ASN A 42 15.82 -31.24 -4.59
CA ASN A 42 14.70 -30.75 -5.39
C ASN A 42 15.02 -29.38 -6.01
N VAL A 43 16.25 -29.12 -6.47
CA VAL A 43 16.61 -27.84 -7.11
C VAL A 43 15.87 -27.68 -8.45
N LEU A 44 15.21 -26.54 -8.64
CA LEU A 44 14.43 -26.21 -9.85
C LEU A 44 13.41 -27.30 -10.23
N ALA A 45 12.80 -27.94 -9.22
CA ALA A 45 11.75 -28.91 -9.44
C ALA A 45 10.49 -28.22 -10.01
N GLU A 46 9.91 -28.84 -11.03
CA GLU A 46 8.65 -28.39 -11.62
C GLU A 46 7.48 -28.46 -10.62
N PRO A 47 6.42 -27.65 -10.83
CA PRO A 47 5.20 -27.74 -10.03
C PRO A 47 4.63 -29.16 -9.98
N GLY A 48 4.43 -29.68 -8.77
CA GLY A 48 3.99 -31.06 -8.55
C GLY A 48 3.41 -31.31 -7.16
N ALA A 49 3.08 -32.57 -6.86
CA ALA A 49 2.41 -32.93 -5.61
C ALA A 49 3.26 -32.65 -4.35
N ALA A 50 4.59 -32.77 -4.46
CA ALA A 50 5.53 -32.43 -3.39
C ALA A 50 5.66 -30.91 -3.22
N HIS A 51 5.84 -30.18 -4.33
CA HIS A 51 5.97 -28.73 -4.33
C HIS A 51 4.95 -28.12 -5.30
N TRP A 52 3.82 -27.63 -4.79
CA TRP A 52 2.66 -27.27 -5.63
C TRP A 52 2.96 -26.21 -6.67
N LEU A 53 3.88 -25.29 -6.38
CA LEU A 53 4.32 -24.23 -7.30
C LEU A 53 5.79 -24.41 -7.74
N GLY A 54 6.34 -25.60 -7.51
CA GLY A 54 7.74 -25.93 -7.78
C GLY A 54 8.68 -25.38 -6.70
N THR A 55 9.97 -25.45 -6.99
CA THR A 55 11.04 -24.98 -6.10
C THR A 55 12.02 -24.07 -6.83
N ASP A 56 12.78 -23.30 -6.04
CA ASP A 56 13.80 -22.38 -6.56
C ASP A 56 15.20 -23.03 -6.75
N ASP A 57 16.19 -22.17 -7.02
CA ASP A 57 17.59 -22.52 -7.27
C ASP A 57 18.30 -23.16 -6.07
N LEU A 58 17.71 -23.06 -4.88
CA LEU A 58 18.15 -23.73 -3.66
C LEU A 58 17.18 -24.85 -3.23
N GLY A 59 16.21 -25.17 -4.09
CA GLY A 59 15.18 -26.17 -3.83
C GLY A 59 14.14 -25.76 -2.78
N ARG A 60 14.08 -24.47 -2.43
CA ARG A 60 13.10 -23.98 -1.44
C ARG A 60 11.71 -23.96 -2.07
N ASP A 61 10.69 -24.30 -1.28
CA ASP A 61 9.30 -24.37 -1.75
C ASP A 61 8.75 -22.99 -2.17
N GLN A 62 8.33 -22.88 -3.43
CA GLN A 62 7.90 -21.61 -4.01
C GLN A 62 6.57 -21.12 -3.44
N LEU A 63 5.66 -22.03 -3.08
CA LEU A 63 4.37 -21.67 -2.49
C LEU A 63 4.53 -21.04 -1.11
N SER A 64 5.31 -21.68 -0.25
CA SER A 64 5.64 -21.19 1.11
C SER A 64 6.32 -19.82 1.03
N ARG A 65 7.24 -19.64 0.08
CA ARG A 65 7.89 -18.35 -0.17
C ARG A 65 6.92 -17.28 -0.67
N ILE A 66 5.96 -17.60 -1.55
CA ILE A 66 4.92 -16.65 -1.99
C ILE A 66 4.01 -16.26 -0.83
N VAL A 67 3.61 -17.20 0.03
CA VAL A 67 2.75 -16.93 1.19
C VAL A 67 3.44 -15.94 2.15
N TYR A 68 4.72 -16.18 2.48
CA TYR A 68 5.49 -15.26 3.31
C TYR A 68 5.82 -13.94 2.57
N GLY A 69 6.03 -13.98 1.26
CA GLY A 69 6.23 -12.79 0.45
C GLY A 69 4.98 -11.91 0.43
N ALA A 70 3.79 -12.50 0.33
CA ALA A 70 2.52 -11.78 0.47
C ALA A 70 2.39 -11.14 1.86
N ARG A 71 2.85 -11.81 2.92
CA ARG A 71 2.92 -11.23 4.27
C ARG A 71 3.80 -9.98 4.31
N ALA A 72 5.02 -10.05 3.74
CA ALA A 72 5.90 -8.90 3.67
C ALA A 72 5.25 -7.74 2.90
N SER A 73 4.70 -7.99 1.71
CA SER A 73 4.04 -6.95 0.90
C SER A 73 2.80 -6.35 1.59
N MET A 74 1.99 -7.16 2.29
CA MET A 74 0.85 -6.64 3.08
C MET A 74 1.30 -5.77 4.25
N GLN A 75 2.37 -6.17 4.95
CA GLN A 75 2.94 -5.39 6.04
C GLN A 75 3.43 -4.04 5.54
N VAL A 76 4.22 -4.01 4.45
CA VAL A 76 4.69 -2.73 3.88
C VAL A 76 3.52 -1.89 3.38
N GLY A 77 2.59 -2.52 2.65
CA GLY A 77 1.40 -1.87 2.12
C GLY A 77 0.61 -1.11 3.19
N LEU A 78 0.35 -1.76 4.33
CA LEU A 78 -0.41 -1.15 5.41
C LEU A 78 0.41 -0.13 6.21
N VAL A 79 1.61 -0.49 6.64
CA VAL A 79 2.42 0.34 7.54
C VAL A 79 2.90 1.62 6.83
N ALA A 80 3.29 1.54 5.57
CA ALA A 80 3.71 2.72 4.80
C ALA A 80 2.57 3.72 4.62
N VAL A 81 1.35 3.23 4.33
CA VAL A 81 0.16 4.07 4.20
C VAL A 81 -0.21 4.70 5.54
N VAL A 82 -0.19 3.93 6.64
CA VAL A 82 -0.43 4.48 7.98
C VAL A 82 0.58 5.58 8.32
N LEU A 83 1.87 5.36 8.05
CA LEU A 83 2.91 6.37 8.25
C LEU A 83 2.62 7.65 7.46
N ALA A 84 2.27 7.51 6.19
CA ALA A 84 1.92 8.63 5.33
C ALA A 84 0.69 9.40 5.85
N PHE A 85 -0.28 8.70 6.42
CA PHE A 85 -1.51 9.28 6.96
C PHE A 85 -1.28 10.00 8.29
N VAL A 86 -0.53 9.39 9.20
CA VAL A 86 -0.19 9.98 10.50
C VAL A 86 0.51 11.33 10.33
N ILE A 87 1.33 11.50 9.29
CA ILE A 87 2.03 12.75 9.01
C ILE A 87 1.22 13.65 8.07
N GLY A 88 0.70 13.08 6.98
CA GLY A 88 0.07 13.84 5.91
C GLY A 88 -1.29 14.42 6.26
N VAL A 89 -2.10 13.72 7.06
CA VAL A 89 -3.43 14.22 7.47
C VAL A 89 -3.29 15.47 8.36
N PRO A 90 -2.52 15.47 9.46
CA PRO A 90 -2.33 16.68 10.26
C PRO A 90 -1.78 17.86 9.45
N LEU A 91 -0.76 17.64 8.61
CA LEU A 91 -0.19 18.71 7.78
C LEU A 91 -1.21 19.24 6.76
N GLY A 92 -1.98 18.37 6.10
CA GLY A 92 -3.01 18.80 5.17
C GLY A 92 -4.16 19.56 5.84
N LEU A 93 -4.59 19.14 7.03
CA LEU A 93 -5.56 19.87 7.84
C LEU A 93 -5.05 21.26 8.20
N VAL A 94 -3.81 21.36 8.69
CA VAL A 94 -3.19 22.64 9.08
C VAL A 94 -3.05 23.57 7.88
N GLY A 95 -2.52 23.07 6.76
CA GLY A 95 -2.34 23.85 5.54
C GLY A 95 -3.66 24.34 4.95
N GLY A 96 -4.70 23.49 4.95
CA GLY A 96 -6.02 23.86 4.44
C GLY A 96 -6.82 24.77 5.37
N TYR A 97 -6.68 24.63 6.69
CA TYR A 97 -7.49 25.37 7.65
C TYR A 97 -6.92 26.76 7.97
N TYR A 98 -5.64 26.85 8.34
CA TYR A 98 -5.03 28.11 8.76
C TYR A 98 -4.65 29.02 7.58
N GLY A 99 -4.31 28.43 6.43
CA GLY A 99 -3.86 29.17 5.25
C GLY A 99 -2.56 29.95 5.49
N LYS A 100 -2.29 30.92 4.60
CA LYS A 100 -1.17 31.89 4.73
C LYS A 100 0.21 31.20 4.80
N PHE A 101 1.01 31.52 5.82
CA PHE A 101 2.39 31.04 5.94
C PHE A 101 2.49 29.53 6.13
N ALA A 102 1.62 28.94 6.97
CA ALA A 102 1.60 27.50 7.20
C ALA A 102 1.34 26.74 5.89
N ASP A 103 0.36 27.20 5.12
CA ASP A 103 0.05 26.66 3.80
C ASP A 103 1.22 26.79 2.82
N GLY A 104 1.88 27.96 2.79
CA GLY A 104 3.05 28.19 1.95
C GLY A 104 4.23 27.28 2.29
N ALA A 105 4.53 27.08 3.58
CA ALA A 105 5.62 26.20 4.02
C ALA A 105 5.33 24.72 3.71
N ILE A 106 4.12 24.25 4.02
CA ILE A 106 3.69 22.88 3.75
C ILE A 106 3.66 22.60 2.25
N SER A 107 3.13 23.53 1.45
CA SER A 107 3.08 23.40 -0.01
C SER A 107 4.48 23.33 -0.60
N ARG A 108 5.43 24.18 -0.17
CA ARG A 108 6.83 24.11 -0.64
C ARG A 108 7.52 22.79 -0.32
N LEU A 109 7.34 22.27 0.90
CA LEU A 109 7.86 20.95 1.26
C LEU A 109 7.27 19.86 0.36
N THR A 110 5.95 19.90 0.18
CA THR A 110 5.19 18.95 -0.67
C THR A 110 5.66 19.02 -2.12
N ASP A 111 5.78 20.22 -2.69
CA ASP A 111 6.20 20.46 -4.08
C ASP A 111 7.64 20.00 -4.32
N THR A 112 8.52 20.21 -3.33
CA THR A 112 9.92 19.72 -3.39
C THR A 112 9.96 18.19 -3.43
N MET A 113 9.15 17.51 -2.61
CA MET A 113 9.07 16.04 -2.63
C MET A 113 8.47 15.53 -3.93
N LEU A 114 7.40 16.17 -4.43
CA LEU A 114 6.74 15.80 -5.69
C LEU A 114 7.55 16.10 -6.95
N ALA A 115 8.59 16.92 -6.85
CA ALA A 115 9.55 17.13 -7.93
C ALA A 115 10.30 15.82 -8.30
N PHE A 116 10.41 14.89 -7.34
CA PHE A 116 10.95 13.57 -7.58
C PHE A 116 9.82 12.57 -7.85
N PRO A 117 9.93 11.72 -8.88
CA PRO A 117 9.01 10.60 -9.06
C PRO A 117 8.97 9.72 -7.81
N PHE A 118 7.79 9.20 -7.45
CA PHE A 118 7.57 8.38 -6.25
C PHE A 118 8.65 7.32 -6.03
N LEU A 119 8.97 6.54 -7.08
CA LEU A 119 9.98 5.49 -7.00
C LEU A 119 11.40 6.01 -6.83
N VAL A 120 11.75 7.11 -7.48
CA VAL A 120 13.08 7.71 -7.39
C VAL A 120 13.32 8.22 -5.97
N LEU A 121 12.31 8.86 -5.37
CA LEU A 121 12.37 9.31 -3.98
C LEU A 121 12.50 8.13 -3.02
N ALA A 122 11.70 7.07 -3.21
CA ALA A 122 11.75 5.88 -2.35
C ALA A 122 13.10 5.15 -2.45
N VAL A 123 13.66 4.99 -3.65
CA VAL A 123 14.98 4.39 -3.87
C VAL A 123 16.07 5.23 -3.21
N GLY A 124 16.06 6.55 -3.38
CA GLY A 124 17.04 7.44 -2.76
C GLY A 124 17.01 7.37 -1.23
N LEU A 125 15.82 7.38 -0.63
CA LEU A 125 15.64 7.24 0.82
C LEU A 125 16.09 5.85 1.31
N ALA A 126 15.71 4.78 0.62
CA ALA A 126 16.11 3.42 0.99
C ALA A 126 17.63 3.22 0.89
N ALA A 127 18.27 3.80 -0.12
CA ALA A 127 19.73 3.75 -0.28
C ALA A 127 20.48 4.45 0.86
N ILE A 128 19.94 5.56 1.38
CA ILE A 128 20.52 6.28 2.54
C ILE A 128 20.30 5.50 3.84
N LEU A 129 19.09 4.95 4.04
CA LEU A 129 18.73 4.22 5.26
C LEU A 129 19.37 2.82 5.32
N GLY A 130 19.74 2.25 4.18
CA GLY A 130 20.31 0.91 4.05
C GLY A 130 19.25 -0.18 3.82
N PRO A 131 19.65 -1.34 3.30
CA PRO A 131 18.74 -2.39 2.86
C PRO A 131 18.07 -3.11 4.04
N SER A 132 16.75 -2.96 4.17
CA SER A 132 15.91 -3.77 5.06
C SER A 132 14.42 -3.57 4.76
N LEU A 133 13.57 -4.51 5.18
CA LEU A 133 12.11 -4.38 5.10
C LEU A 133 11.61 -3.09 5.78
N THR A 134 12.14 -2.79 6.97
CA THR A 134 11.75 -1.61 7.76
C THR A 134 12.14 -0.32 7.06
N ASN A 135 13.37 -0.22 6.56
CA ASN A 135 13.86 0.98 5.89
C ASN A 135 13.12 1.22 4.57
N ALA A 136 12.86 0.15 3.80
CA ALA A 136 12.03 0.23 2.60
C ALA A 136 10.61 0.72 2.94
N THR A 137 10.01 0.21 4.03
CA THR A 137 8.69 0.65 4.49
C THR A 137 8.66 2.14 4.83
N ILE A 138 9.67 2.62 5.55
CA ILE A 138 9.81 4.04 5.91
C ILE A 138 9.98 4.90 4.66
N ALA A 139 10.89 4.51 3.74
CA ALA A 139 11.14 5.21 2.50
C ALA A 139 9.89 5.33 1.62
N ILE A 140 9.13 4.23 1.48
CA ILE A 140 7.86 4.19 0.75
C ILE A 140 6.82 5.08 1.42
N GLY A 141 6.66 4.99 2.74
CA GLY A 141 5.69 5.79 3.48
C GLY A 141 5.97 7.28 3.41
N ILE A 142 7.23 7.70 3.58
CA ILE A 142 7.66 9.09 3.40
C ILE A 142 7.33 9.59 1.99
N SER A 143 7.59 8.76 0.99
CA SER A 143 7.31 9.09 -0.41
C SER A 143 5.81 9.26 -0.72
N GLN A 144 4.91 8.73 0.13
CA GLN A 144 3.46 8.91 -0.01
C GLN A 144 2.89 10.10 0.76
N ILE A 145 3.62 10.68 1.71
CA ILE A 145 3.18 11.84 2.51
C ILE A 145 2.60 12.97 1.63
N PRO A 146 3.26 13.40 0.53
CA PRO A 146 2.78 14.53 -0.27
C PRO A 146 1.38 14.31 -0.86
N ALA A 147 1.07 13.09 -1.30
CA ALA A 147 -0.24 12.75 -1.84
C ALA A 147 -1.33 12.88 -0.77
N VAL A 148 -1.04 12.42 0.46
CA VAL A 148 -1.97 12.49 1.59
C VAL A 148 -2.17 13.93 2.07
N ILE A 149 -1.11 14.73 2.11
CA ILE A 149 -1.20 16.18 2.40
C ILE A 149 -2.14 16.83 1.39
N ARG A 150 -1.93 16.58 0.09
CA ARG A 150 -2.68 17.25 -0.98
C ARG A 150 -4.17 16.95 -0.90
N ILE A 151 -4.57 15.69 -0.73
CA ILE A 151 -5.98 15.32 -0.66
C ILE A 151 -6.64 15.87 0.63
N THR A 152 -5.95 15.78 1.76
CA THR A 152 -6.49 16.27 3.04
C THR A 152 -6.66 17.78 3.00
N ARG A 153 -5.68 18.50 2.44
CA ARG A 153 -5.74 19.94 2.25
C ARG A 153 -6.90 20.33 1.33
N ALA A 154 -7.09 19.65 0.21
CA ALA A 154 -8.17 19.90 -0.73
C ALA A 154 -9.55 19.73 -0.06
N GLU A 155 -9.75 18.63 0.67
CA GLU A 155 -10.99 18.40 1.42
C GLU A 155 -11.19 19.44 2.53
N THR A 156 -10.13 19.82 3.24
CA THR A 156 -10.20 20.85 4.28
C THR A 156 -10.66 22.19 3.72
N LEU A 157 -10.07 22.63 2.60
CA LEU A 157 -10.46 23.86 1.93
C LEU A 157 -11.92 23.82 1.48
N ARG A 158 -12.36 22.68 0.91
CA ARG A 158 -13.75 22.49 0.47
C ARG A 158 -14.72 22.54 1.66
N LEU A 159 -14.43 21.81 2.73
CA LEU A 159 -15.32 21.65 3.89
C LEU A 159 -15.36 22.91 4.77
N LYS A 160 -14.28 23.68 4.84
CA LYS A 160 -14.21 24.95 5.60
C LYS A 160 -15.27 25.96 5.16
N HIS A 161 -15.70 25.92 3.90
CA HIS A 161 -16.69 26.84 3.33
C HIS A 161 -18.13 26.31 3.35
N VAL A 162 -18.41 25.20 4.04
CA VAL A 162 -19.76 24.64 4.14
C VAL A 162 -20.52 25.23 5.33
N ASP A 163 -21.83 25.47 5.17
CA ASP A 163 -22.69 26.17 6.14
C ASP A 163 -22.63 25.59 7.56
N TYR A 164 -22.60 24.27 7.73
CA TYR A 164 -22.54 23.66 9.06
C TYR A 164 -21.21 23.93 9.78
N VAL A 165 -20.10 24.10 9.03
CA VAL A 165 -18.81 24.50 9.60
C VAL A 165 -18.86 25.97 10.00
N GLY A 166 -19.43 26.83 9.15
CA GLY A 166 -19.67 28.24 9.46
C GLY A 166 -20.54 28.41 10.71
N ALA A 167 -21.60 27.63 10.86
CA ALA A 167 -22.46 27.61 12.03
C ALA A 167 -21.73 27.13 13.30
N ALA A 168 -20.87 26.11 13.19
CA ALA A 168 -20.05 25.65 14.31
C ALA A 168 -19.09 26.73 14.82
N ILE A 169 -18.48 27.49 13.90
CA ILE A 169 -17.61 28.63 14.24
C ILE A 169 -18.43 29.77 14.87
N ALA A 170 -19.58 30.12 14.29
CA ALA A 170 -20.45 31.19 14.80
C ALA A 170 -20.98 30.89 16.22
N ASN A 171 -21.16 29.61 16.56
CA ASN A 171 -21.52 29.15 17.90
C ASN A 171 -20.33 29.09 18.89
N GLY A 172 -19.17 29.65 18.54
CA GLY A 172 -17.99 29.71 19.42
C GLY A 172 -17.14 28.44 19.43
N GLY A 173 -17.27 27.56 18.43
CA GLY A 173 -16.43 26.37 18.31
C GLY A 173 -14.97 26.74 18.04
N GLY A 174 -14.05 26.28 18.90
CA GLY A 174 -12.61 26.47 18.69
C GLY A 174 -12.06 25.66 17.51
N ASP A 175 -10.90 26.06 16.98
CA ASP A 175 -10.28 25.48 15.79
C ASP A 175 -10.13 23.95 15.85
N GLY A 176 -9.67 23.42 17.00
CA GLY A 176 -9.54 21.98 17.19
C GLY A 176 -10.88 21.25 17.10
N THR A 177 -11.94 21.83 17.66
CA THR A 177 -13.30 21.28 17.56
C THR A 177 -13.76 21.28 16.10
N VAL A 178 -13.55 22.37 15.37
CA VAL A 178 -13.90 22.48 13.95
C VAL A 178 -13.15 21.43 13.13
N LEU A 179 -11.84 21.33 13.31
CA LEU A 179 -10.99 20.38 12.60
C LEU A 179 -11.36 18.92 12.88
N PHE A 180 -11.40 18.51 14.15
CA PHE A 180 -11.55 17.09 14.50
C PHE A 180 -13.01 16.61 14.57
N ARG A 181 -13.98 17.50 14.78
CA ARG A 181 -15.39 17.12 14.91
C ARG A 181 -16.23 17.43 13.68
N HIS A 182 -15.81 18.39 12.85
CA HIS A 182 -16.58 18.81 11.67
C HIS A 182 -15.85 18.57 10.34
N ILE A 183 -14.53 18.82 10.24
CA ILE A 183 -13.81 18.66 8.97
C ILE A 183 -13.32 17.22 8.79
N LEU A 184 -12.49 16.70 9.68
CA LEU A 184 -11.86 15.39 9.54
C LEU A 184 -12.87 14.23 9.37
N PRO A 185 -13.97 14.15 10.15
CA PRO A 185 -14.97 13.10 9.95
C PRO A 185 -15.62 13.15 8.56
N ASN A 186 -15.82 14.35 8.00
CA ASN A 186 -16.39 14.53 6.66
C ASN A 186 -15.35 14.32 5.54
N ALA A 187 -14.06 14.52 5.81
CA ALA A 187 -12.97 14.19 4.90
C ALA A 187 -12.64 12.70 4.88
N THR A 188 -13.07 11.94 5.89
CA THR A 188 -12.73 10.51 6.09
C THR A 188 -13.08 9.66 4.86
N SER A 189 -14.16 9.97 4.15
CA SER A 189 -14.52 9.29 2.90
C SER A 189 -13.42 9.36 1.84
N ALA A 190 -12.89 10.56 1.57
CA ALA A 190 -11.81 10.76 0.61
C ALA A 190 -10.49 10.15 1.11
N LEU A 191 -10.25 10.22 2.42
CA LEU A 191 -9.06 9.63 3.05
C LEU A 191 -9.06 8.09 2.96
N ILE A 192 -10.20 7.44 3.18
CA ILE A 192 -10.34 5.98 3.01
C ILE A 192 -10.03 5.58 1.57
N VAL A 193 -10.59 6.31 0.59
CA VAL A 193 -10.30 6.06 -0.83
C VAL A 193 -8.81 6.24 -1.11
N GLN A 194 -8.19 7.32 -0.62
CA GLN A 194 -6.75 7.53 -0.78
C GLN A 194 -5.92 6.40 -0.16
N ALA A 195 -6.31 5.89 1.01
CA ALA A 195 -5.60 4.79 1.67
C ALA A 195 -5.63 3.53 0.80
N THR A 196 -6.79 3.23 0.20
CA THR A 196 -6.96 2.04 -0.65
C THR A 196 -6.14 2.08 -1.93
N VAL A 197 -5.88 3.27 -2.47
CA VAL A 197 -4.99 3.47 -3.64
C VAL A 197 -3.51 3.46 -3.22
N GLY A 198 -3.20 3.90 -2.00
CA GLY A 198 -1.84 3.92 -1.47
C GLY A 198 -1.25 2.52 -1.22
N ILE A 199 -2.08 1.54 -0.84
CA ILE A 199 -1.64 0.17 -0.54
C ILE A 199 -1.03 -0.52 -1.79
N PRO A 200 -1.70 -0.59 -2.96
CA PRO A 200 -1.10 -1.11 -4.20
C PRO A 200 0.22 -0.43 -4.57
N ALA A 201 0.29 0.89 -4.44
CA ALA A 201 1.51 1.65 -4.75
C ALA A 201 2.66 1.27 -3.80
N ALA A 202 2.36 1.04 -2.52
CA ALA A 202 3.33 0.56 -1.55
C ALA A 202 3.77 -0.88 -1.81
N ILE A 203 2.86 -1.78 -2.20
CA ILE A 203 3.19 -3.17 -2.57
C ILE A 203 4.14 -3.19 -3.78
N ILE A 204 3.84 -2.42 -4.81
CA ILE A 204 4.71 -2.30 -6.00
C ILE A 204 6.06 -1.69 -5.61
N GLY A 205 6.05 -0.64 -4.78
CA GLY A 205 7.26 -0.02 -4.26
C GLY A 205 8.14 -1.02 -3.50
N GLU A 206 7.55 -1.82 -2.61
CA GLU A 206 8.25 -2.87 -1.86
C GLU A 206 8.88 -3.89 -2.78
N ALA A 207 8.10 -4.44 -3.72
CA ALA A 207 8.58 -5.43 -4.67
C ALA A 207 9.74 -4.88 -5.50
N LEU A 208 9.66 -3.62 -5.95
CA LEU A 208 10.73 -2.98 -6.71
C LEU A 208 11.99 -2.73 -5.87
N LEU A 209 11.85 -2.23 -4.65
CA LEU A 209 13.01 -2.01 -3.77
C LEU A 209 13.68 -3.34 -3.39
N SER A 210 12.88 -4.35 -3.04
CA SER A 210 13.35 -5.71 -2.77
C SER A 210 14.03 -6.32 -4.00
N PHE A 211 13.48 -6.11 -5.20
CA PHE A 211 14.07 -6.56 -6.45
C PHE A 211 15.44 -5.92 -6.73
N LEU A 212 15.58 -4.62 -6.40
CA LEU A 212 16.83 -3.86 -6.50
C LEU A 212 17.80 -4.12 -5.34
N GLY A 213 17.47 -5.02 -4.40
CA GLY A 213 18.32 -5.34 -3.24
C GLY A 213 18.28 -4.32 -2.10
N LEU A 214 17.39 -3.32 -2.17
CA LEU A 214 17.21 -2.28 -1.15
C LEU A 214 16.11 -2.60 -0.12
N GLY A 215 15.34 -3.67 -0.36
CA GLY A 215 14.23 -4.10 0.49
C GLY A 215 14.59 -5.27 1.40
N VAL A 216 13.73 -6.30 1.40
CA VAL A 216 13.94 -7.54 2.14
C VAL A 216 15.25 -8.19 1.73
N GLN A 217 15.98 -8.72 2.71
CA GLN A 217 17.26 -9.38 2.47
C GLN A 217 17.12 -10.90 2.64
N PRO A 218 17.75 -11.72 1.78
CA PRO A 218 17.82 -13.16 1.97
C PRO A 218 18.36 -13.52 3.37
N PRO A 219 17.88 -14.61 4.00
CA PRO A 219 17.06 -15.69 3.42
C PRO A 219 15.55 -15.40 3.38
N ASP A 220 15.10 -14.29 3.98
CA ASP A 220 13.68 -13.96 4.07
C ASP A 220 13.04 -13.75 2.69
N PRO A 221 11.85 -14.32 2.45
CA PRO A 221 11.19 -14.19 1.16
C PRO A 221 10.42 -12.87 1.04
N SER A 222 10.52 -12.25 -0.13
CA SER A 222 9.58 -11.24 -0.60
C SER A 222 9.28 -11.46 -2.08
N LEU A 223 8.13 -11.01 -2.56
CA LEU A 223 7.77 -11.17 -3.97
C LEU A 223 8.80 -10.49 -4.89
N GLY A 224 9.39 -9.37 -4.45
CA GLY A 224 10.48 -8.69 -5.16
C GLY A 224 11.80 -9.46 -5.21
N VAL A 225 12.24 -10.01 -4.08
CA VAL A 225 13.47 -10.84 -4.02
C VAL A 225 13.31 -12.09 -4.89
N MET A 226 12.14 -12.71 -4.86
CA MET A 226 11.83 -13.89 -5.67
C MET A 226 11.91 -13.58 -7.16
N LEU A 227 11.37 -12.44 -7.60
CA LEU A 227 11.47 -11.99 -9.00
C LEU A 227 12.91 -11.66 -9.42
N SER A 228 13.71 -11.11 -8.52
CA SER A 228 15.12 -10.81 -8.78
C SER A 228 15.92 -12.09 -9.03
N GLY A 229 15.76 -13.10 -8.16
CA GLY A 229 16.39 -14.41 -8.34
C GLY A 229 15.92 -15.15 -9.60
N ALA A 230 14.65 -14.98 -9.99
CA ALA A 230 14.09 -15.66 -11.16
C ALA A 230 14.68 -15.19 -12.51
N GLN A 231 15.36 -14.03 -12.57
CA GLN A 231 15.92 -13.50 -13.81
C GLN A 231 16.90 -14.47 -14.50
N SER A 232 17.68 -15.20 -13.71
CA SER A 232 18.65 -16.18 -14.21
C SER A 232 18.02 -17.48 -14.71
N PHE A 233 16.74 -17.71 -14.42
CA PHE A 233 16.06 -19.00 -14.64
C PHE A 233 14.80 -18.88 -15.52
N LEU A 234 14.61 -17.76 -16.22
CA LEU A 234 13.40 -17.52 -17.02
C LEU A 234 13.16 -18.57 -18.12
N ALA A 235 14.23 -19.09 -18.74
CA ALA A 235 14.14 -20.13 -19.75
C ALA A 235 13.92 -21.54 -19.15
N PRO A 236 14.74 -22.01 -18.18
CA PRO A 236 14.60 -23.36 -17.63
C PRO A 236 13.46 -23.52 -16.61
N ALA A 237 13.09 -22.47 -15.86
CA ALA A 237 12.12 -22.52 -14.77
C ALA A 237 11.24 -21.26 -14.73
N PRO A 238 10.36 -21.03 -15.74
CA PRO A 238 9.56 -19.82 -15.86
C PRO A 238 8.59 -19.60 -14.68
N TRP A 239 8.16 -20.66 -13.98
CA TRP A 239 7.27 -20.56 -12.82
C TRP A 239 7.83 -19.70 -11.69
N LEU A 240 9.17 -19.60 -11.58
CA LEU A 240 9.84 -18.76 -10.59
C LEU A 240 9.54 -17.26 -10.75
N ALA A 241 9.30 -16.80 -11.98
CA ALA A 241 8.90 -15.42 -12.25
C ALA A 241 7.37 -15.27 -12.32
N VAL A 242 6.68 -16.24 -12.94
CA VAL A 242 5.24 -16.14 -13.21
C VAL A 242 4.42 -16.10 -11.92
N PHE A 243 4.66 -17.01 -10.96
CA PHE A 243 3.82 -17.08 -9.77
C PHE A 243 3.98 -15.88 -8.82
N PRO A 244 5.20 -15.40 -8.50
CA PRO A 244 5.34 -14.17 -7.72
C PRO A 244 4.79 -12.94 -8.43
N GLY A 245 4.98 -12.84 -9.76
CA GLY A 245 4.40 -11.77 -10.57
C GLY A 245 2.87 -11.76 -10.53
N LEU A 246 2.24 -12.92 -10.67
CA LEU A 246 0.78 -13.07 -10.54
C LEU A 246 0.29 -12.72 -9.14
N ALA A 247 1.05 -13.05 -8.09
CA ALA A 247 0.71 -12.66 -6.73
C ALA A 247 0.70 -11.13 -6.54
N ILE A 248 1.70 -10.42 -7.08
CA ILE A 248 1.73 -8.94 -7.06
C ILE A 248 0.53 -8.37 -7.84
N VAL A 249 0.27 -8.87 -9.05
CA VAL A 249 -0.86 -8.42 -9.89
C VAL A 249 -2.18 -8.64 -9.17
N ALA A 250 -2.40 -9.83 -8.61
CA ALA A 250 -3.64 -10.15 -7.91
C ALA A 250 -3.82 -9.29 -6.66
N ALA A 251 -2.77 -9.07 -5.86
CA ALA A 251 -2.83 -8.23 -4.67
C ALA A 251 -3.14 -6.77 -5.02
N THR A 252 -2.41 -6.20 -5.98
CA THR A 252 -2.58 -4.80 -6.41
C THR A 252 -3.94 -4.57 -7.05
N LEU A 253 -4.40 -5.49 -7.90
CA LEU A 253 -5.73 -5.45 -8.50
C LEU A 253 -6.84 -5.51 -7.45
N ALA A 254 -6.70 -6.37 -6.43
CA ALA A 254 -7.69 -6.52 -5.38
C ALA A 254 -7.93 -5.21 -4.61
N PHE A 255 -6.85 -4.55 -4.18
CA PHE A 255 -6.94 -3.27 -3.47
C PHE A 255 -7.38 -2.11 -4.38
N ASN A 256 -6.99 -2.10 -5.66
CA ASN A 256 -7.50 -1.12 -6.62
C ASN A 256 -9.01 -1.25 -6.82
N LEU A 257 -9.51 -2.47 -7.08
CA LEU A 257 -10.94 -2.73 -7.24
C LEU A 257 -11.74 -2.41 -5.97
N LEU A 258 -11.18 -2.71 -4.80
CA LEU A 258 -11.77 -2.32 -3.52
C LEU A 258 -11.85 -0.79 -3.39
N GLY A 259 -10.79 -0.07 -3.77
CA GLY A 259 -10.72 1.38 -3.71
C GLY A 259 -11.71 2.08 -4.64
N ASP A 260 -11.82 1.63 -5.89
CA ASP A 260 -12.82 2.12 -6.85
C ASP A 260 -14.23 1.88 -6.33
N GLY A 261 -14.47 0.69 -5.79
CA GLY A 261 -15.74 0.34 -5.17
C GLY A 261 -16.13 1.19 -3.97
N LEU A 262 -15.16 1.48 -3.09
CA LEU A 262 -15.35 2.37 -1.95
C LEU A 262 -15.59 3.80 -2.42
N ARG A 263 -14.88 4.26 -3.44
CA ARG A 263 -15.08 5.58 -4.04
C ARG A 263 -16.50 5.73 -4.58
N ASP A 264 -17.02 4.75 -5.31
CA ASP A 264 -18.38 4.78 -5.87
C ASP A 264 -19.46 4.85 -4.77
N VAL A 265 -19.23 4.19 -3.63
CA VAL A 265 -20.20 4.16 -2.51
C VAL A 265 -20.10 5.42 -1.65
N LEU A 266 -18.91 5.99 -1.53
CA LEU A 266 -18.63 7.15 -0.69
C LEU A 266 -18.78 8.48 -1.45
N ASP A 267 -18.85 8.47 -2.78
CA ASP A 267 -19.14 9.66 -3.58
C ASP A 267 -20.62 10.05 -3.42
N PRO A 268 -20.93 11.22 -2.80
CA PRO A 268 -22.30 11.69 -2.59
C PRO A 268 -23.06 11.99 -3.88
N ARG A 269 -22.38 12.06 -5.04
CA ARG A 269 -22.98 12.40 -6.34
C ARG A 269 -23.42 11.18 -7.16
N GLY A 270 -23.17 9.95 -6.71
CA GLY A 270 -23.47 8.71 -7.43
C GLY A 270 -24.96 8.31 -7.54
N GLY A 271 -25.89 9.19 -7.19
CA GLY A 271 -27.33 8.91 -7.15
C GLY A 271 -28.07 8.89 -8.50
N THR A 272 -27.42 9.24 -9.61
CA THR A 272 -28.08 9.28 -10.93
C THR A 272 -27.14 8.86 -12.05
N ARG A 273 -26.98 7.55 -12.22
CA ARG A 273 -26.72 6.91 -13.53
C ARG A 273 -27.41 5.55 -13.55
#